data_AF-A0A951D9H5-F1
#
_entry.id   AF-A0A951D9H5-F1
#
_cell.length_a   1.000
_cell.length_b   1.000
_cell.length_c   1.000
_cell.angle_alpha   90.00
_cell.angle_beta   90.00
_cell.angle_gamma   90.00
#
_symmetry.space_group_name_H-M   'P 1'
#
loop_
_entity.id
_entity.type
_entity.pdbx_description
1 polymer ?
#
loop_
_entity_poly.entity_id
_entity_poly.type
_entity_poly.pdbx_seq_one_letter_code
_entity_poly.pdbx_strand_id
1 'polypeptide(L)' 'IAALAGVAREDGDYLSEQFVQWFLKEQVEEVSTMSSLLSVVERSADTPMFIEDYLVREHSDAEGPDPTAPPVAGGSL' A
#
# COMPACT_ATOMS: atom_id res chain seq x y z
N ILE A 1 -7.49 -2.49 9.06
CA ILE A 1 -7.17 -1.10 9.48
C ILE A 1 -8.42 -0.24 9.67
N ALA A 2 -9.36 -0.17 8.71
CA ALA A 2 -10.58 0.64 8.86
C ALA A 2 -11.38 0.39 10.16
N ALA A 3 -11.53 -0.87 10.58
CA ALA A 3 -12.16 -1.21 11.85
C ALA A 3 -11.41 -0.64 13.07
N LEU A 4 -10.07 -0.64 13.05
CA LEU A 4 -9.26 -0.07 14.13
C LEU A 4 -9.42 1.46 14.20
N ALA A 5 -9.48 2.14 13.05
CA ALA A 5 -9.78 3.56 13.00
C ALA A 5 -11.19 3.89 13.52
N GLY A 6 -12.16 3.03 13.25
CA GLY A 6 -13.51 3.12 13.82
C GLY A 6 -13.50 3.05 15.34
N VAL A 7 -12.86 2.01 15.91
CA VAL A 7 -12.75 1.84 17.36
C VAL A 7 -12.04 3.02 18.02
N ALA A 8 -10.91 3.47 17.47
CA ALA A 8 -10.16 4.60 18.02
C ALA A 8 -11.01 5.89 18.06
N ARG A 9 -11.81 6.12 17.02
CA ARG A 9 -12.73 7.27 16.97
C ARG A 9 -13.89 7.13 17.96
N GLU A 10 -14.48 5.94 18.09
CA GLU A 10 -15.58 5.66 19.02
C GLU A 10 -15.15 5.85 20.48
N ASP A 11 -13.92 5.44 20.80
CA ASP A 11 -13.34 5.57 22.14
C ASP A 11 -12.72 6.95 22.41
N GLY A 12 -12.67 7.84 21.41
CA GLY A 12 -12.03 9.15 21.50
C GLY A 12 -10.50 9.09 21.65
N ASP A 13 -9.87 7.98 21.26
CA ASP A 13 -8.42 7.82 21.23
C ASP A 13 -7.84 8.43 19.94
N TYR A 14 -7.67 9.75 19.97
CA TYR A 14 -7.14 10.50 18.84
C TYR A 14 -5.67 10.17 18.51
N LEU A 15 -4.90 9.62 19.45
CA LEU A 15 -3.50 9.24 19.19
C LEU A 15 -3.46 7.99 18.31
N SER A 16 -4.23 6.97 18.70
CA SER A 16 -4.40 5.76 17.89
C SER A 16 -5.07 6.07 16.55
N GLU A 17 -6.05 6.98 16.53
CA GLU A 17 -6.72 7.40 15.30
C GLU A 17 -5.76 8.07 14.31
N GLN A 18 -4.85 8.94 14.79
CA GLN A 18 -3.82 9.56 13.96
C GLN A 18 -2.81 8.52 13.46
N PHE A 19 -2.37 7.60 14.32
CA PHE A 19 -1.42 6.55 13.95
C PHE A 19 -1.94 5.66 12.82
N VAL A 20 -3.21 5.25 12.87
CA VAL A 20 -3.79 4.37 11.83
C VAL A 20 -4.05 5.08 10.49
N GLN A 21 -3.98 6.42 10.42
CA GLN A 21 -4.17 7.15 9.16
C GLN A 21 -3.12 6.78 8.12
N TRP A 22 -1.85 6.64 8.51
CA TRP A 22 -0.79 6.25 7.59
C TRP A 22 -1.09 4.88 6.98
N PHE A 23 -1.48 3.91 7.80
CA PHE A 23 -1.85 2.57 7.32
C PHE A 23 -3.10 2.59 6.43
N LEU A 24 -4.07 3.47 6.67
CA LEU A 24 -5.22 3.61 5.77
C LEU A 24 -4.79 4.11 4.40
N LYS A 25 -3.90 5.11 4.35
CA LYS A 25 -3.31 5.60 3.10
C LYS A 25 -2.56 4.47 2.39
N GLU A 26 -1.67 3.78 3.09
CA GLU A 26 -0.87 2.68 2.53
C GLU A 26 -1.75 1.58 1.95
N GLN A 27 -2.82 1.17 2.66
CA GLN A 27 -3.73 0.14 2.12
C GLN A 27 -4.46 0.59 0.85
N VAL A 28 -4.75 1.88 0.67
CA VAL A 28 -5.36 2.38 -0.57
C VAL A 28 -4.37 2.28 -1.71
N GLU A 29 -3.11 2.67 -1.48
CA GLU A 29 -2.03 2.57 -2.46
C GLU A 29 -1.77 1.10 -2.84
N GLU A 30 -1.59 0.22 -1.86
CA GLU A 30 -1.35 -1.21 -2.05
C GLU A 30 -2.49 -1.90 -2.83
N VAL A 31 -3.75 -1.64 -2.47
CA VAL A 31 -4.90 -2.22 -3.19
C VAL A 31 -4.98 -1.68 -4.61
N SER A 32 -4.68 -0.39 -4.84
CA SER A 32 -4.69 0.19 -6.19
C SER A 32 -3.60 -0.44 -7.07
N THR A 33 -2.42 -0.66 -6.50
CA THR A 33 -1.28 -1.30 -7.16
C THR A 33 -1.59 -2.74 -7.51
N MET A 34 -2.10 -3.51 -6.55
CA MET A 34 -2.44 -4.92 -6.79
C MET A 34 -3.57 -5.08 -7.81
N SER A 35 -4.56 -4.18 -7.78
CA SER A 35 -5.66 -4.17 -8.76
C SER A 35 -5.16 -3.83 -10.17
N SER A 36 -4.21 -2.90 -10.28
CA SER A 36 -3.57 -2.56 -11.55
C SER A 36 -2.75 -3.72 -12.09
N LEU A 37 -1.98 -4.40 -11.23
CA LEU A 37 -1.22 -5.58 -11.60
C LEU A 37 -2.15 -6.72 -12.07
N LEU A 38 -3.24 -6.99 -11.35
CA LEU A 38 -4.24 -7.99 -11.77
C LEU A 38 -4.80 -7.67 -13.16
N SER A 39 -5.14 -6.41 -13.42
CA SER A 39 -5.64 -5.98 -14.74
C SER A 39 -4.62 -6.24 -15.86
N VAL A 40 -3.33 -6.05 -15.58
CA VAL A 40 -2.25 -6.35 -16.52
C VAL A 40 -2.11 -7.85 -16.76
N VAL A 41 -2.17 -8.65 -15.70
CA VAL A 41 -2.12 -10.11 -15.77
C VAL A 41 -3.28 -10.65 -16.61
N GLU A 42 -4.50 -10.20 -16.34
CA GLU A 42 -5.70 -10.61 -17.08
C GLU A 42 -5.61 -10.25 -18.57
N ARG A 43 -5.10 -9.05 -18.90
CA ARG A 43 -4.88 -8.63 -20.30
C ARG A 43 -3.76 -9.41 -20.99
N SER A 44 -2.80 -9.93 -20.23
CA SER A 44 -1.61 -10.61 -20.76
C SER A 44 -1.74 -12.14 -20.72
N ALA A 45 -2.96 -12.67 -20.57
CA ALA A 45 -3.22 -14.10 -20.40
C ALA A 45 -2.55 -14.98 -21.45
N ASP A 46 -2.55 -14.55 -22.72
CA ASP A 46 -1.95 -15.30 -23.84
C ASP A 46 -0.45 -15.00 -24.04
N THR A 47 0.11 -14.02 -23.34
CA THR A 47 1.54 -13.63 -23.47
C THR A 47 2.11 -13.17 -22.13
N PRO A 48 2.42 -14.09 -21.20
CA PRO A 48 2.83 -13.77 -19.83
C PRO A 48 4.09 -12.92 -19.72
N MET A 49 4.98 -12.96 -20.71
CA MET A 49 6.22 -12.16 -20.72
C MET A 49 5.96 -10.65 -20.62
N PHE A 50 4.80 -10.16 -21.06
CA PHE A 50 4.46 -8.73 -20.94
C PHE A 50 4.22 -8.28 -19.49
N ILE A 51 3.97 -9.21 -18.57
CA ILE A 51 3.85 -8.90 -17.13
C ILE A 51 5.22 -8.49 -16.59
N GLU A 52 6.27 -9.23 -16.93
CA GLU A 52 7.65 -8.93 -16.51
C GLU A 52 8.12 -7.58 -17.06
N ASP A 53 7.84 -7.32 -18.35
CA ASP A 53 8.15 -6.02 -18.98
C ASP A 53 7.42 -4.86 -18.29
N TYR A 54 6.17 -5.08 -17.86
CA TYR A 54 5.39 -4.11 -17.11
C TYR A 54 6.00 -3.86 -15.72
N LEU A 55 6.36 -4.91 -14.98
CA LEU A 55 6.97 -4.80 -13.65
C LEU A 55 8.29 -4.02 -13.71
N VAL A 56 9.16 -4.34 -14.68
CA VAL A 56 10.44 -3.63 -14.85
C VAL A 56 10.21 -2.16 -15.21
N ARG A 57 9.16 -1.82 -15.97
CA ARG A 57 8.93 -0.44 -16.38
C ARG A 57 8.25 0.41 -15.29
N GLU A 58 7.31 -0.15 -14.56
CA GLU A 58 6.40 0.62 -13.68
C GLU A 58 6.70 0.44 -12.18
N HIS A 59 7.50 -0.55 -11.79
CA HIS A 59 7.87 -0.84 -10.39
C HIS A 59 9.39 -0.86 -10.15
N SER A 60 10.18 -0.32 -11.07
CA SER A 60 11.64 -0.23 -10.93
C SER A 60 12.10 0.89 -10.00
N ASP A 61 11.28 1.93 -9.80
CA ASP A 61 11.57 3.02 -8.87
C ASP A 61 10.97 2.71 -7.49
N ALA A 62 11.83 2.47 -6.51
CA ALA A 62 11.43 2.49 -5.12
C ALA A 62 11.11 3.94 -4.74
N GLU A 63 9.83 4.24 -4.52
CA GLU A 63 9.43 5.52 -3.93
C GLU A 63 10.22 5.74 -2.63
N GLY A 64 10.75 6.95 -2.47
CA GLY A 64 11.50 7.33 -1.28
C GLY A 64 10.65 7.17 -0.01
N PRO A 65 11.28 7.09 1.17
CA PRO A 65 10.56 6.84 2.41
C PRO A 65 9.49 7.92 2.65
N ASP A 66 8.25 7.49 2.87
CA ASP A 66 7.13 8.38 3.20
C ASP A 66 7.42 9.08 4.55
N PRO A 67 7.52 10.42 4.60
CA PRO A 67 7.82 11.15 5.83
C PRO A 67 6.71 11.04 6.88
N THR A 68 5.53 10.55 6.50
CA THR A 68 4.39 10.32 7.39
C THR A 68 4.36 8.90 7.96
N ALA A 69 5.27 8.03 7.54
CA ALA A 69 5.38 6.67 8.04
C ALA A 69 5.77 6.65 9.53
N PRO A 70 5.09 5.85 10.37
CA PRO A 70 5.48 5.68 11.75
C PRO A 70 6.83 4.93 11.86
N PRO A 71 7.58 5.12 12.95
CA PRO A 71 8.85 4.44 13.14
C PRO A 71 8.65 2.92 13.27
N VAL A 72 9.41 2.15 12.50
CA VAL A 72 9.42 0.68 12.57
C VAL A 72 10.42 0.23 13.64
N ALA A 73 9.96 -0.56 14.60
CA ALA A 73 10.82 -1.14 15.63
C ALA A 73 11.86 -2.08 14.99
N GLY A 74 13.15 -1.75 15.13
CA GLY A 74 14.25 -2.49 14.48
C GLY A 74 14.67 -1.94 13.11
N GLY A 75 13.99 -0.90 12.60
CA GLY A 75 14.28 -0.29 11.31
C GLY A 75 13.54 -0.97 10.14
N SER A 76 13.51 -0.29 8.99
CA SER A 76 13.07 -0.90 7.73
C SER A 76 14.14 -1.87 7.21
N LEU A 77 13.71 -2.95 6.57
CA LEU A 77 14.58 -3.88 5.84
C LEU A 77 15.03 -3.28 4.50
#